data_AF-A0A1A8E1Y0-F1
#
_entry.id   AF-A0A1A8E1Y0-F1
#
_cell.length_a   1.000
_cell.length_b   1.000
_cell.length_c   1.000
_cell.angle_alpha   90.00
_cell.angle_beta   90.00
_cell.angle_gamma   90.00
#
_symmetry.space_group_name_H-M   'P 1'
#
loop_
_entity.id
_entity.type
_entity.pdbx_description
1 polymer ?
#
loop_
_entity_poly.entity_id
_entity_poly.type
_entity_poly.pdbx_seq_one_letter_code
_entity_poly.pdbx_strand_id
1 'polypeptide(L)'
;MSGKAKEILQMDLYGLLGIEDTATTKEIKKAYRQKALTCHPDKNPDNPKAAELFHQLSQALEVLTDAAAKAAYDKICAAKKQAEERNRKLDDKRKKIKLDLEARERQAESQIQEEVQITRTLEQEIARLREEGSRQLEEEQRLIREQIQREREAQQQTGGFAHRYSGGERCSKNNVTPKLKLKWKCKKDDETNGGYSQEMLFKLLGKYGEVLNVMVSSKKKGSAVVEFANLRAAVSIHVLHRPPS
;
A
#
# COMPACT_ATOMS: atom_id res chain seq x y z
N MET A 1 -32.32 35.18 -33.90
CA MET A 1 -33.51 34.86 -33.08
C MET A 1 -33.88 36.10 -32.28
N SER A 2 -35.06 36.68 -32.50
CA SER A 2 -35.53 37.85 -31.75
C SER A 2 -35.55 37.57 -30.24
N GLY A 3 -35.16 38.53 -29.39
CA GLY A 3 -35.12 38.36 -27.93
C GLY A 3 -36.45 37.86 -27.35
N LYS A 4 -37.58 38.34 -27.89
CA LYS A 4 -38.93 37.91 -27.54
C LYS A 4 -39.16 36.39 -27.70
N ALA A 5 -38.63 35.79 -28.76
CA ALA A 5 -38.82 34.36 -29.01
C ALA A 5 -38.08 33.50 -27.96
N LYS A 6 -36.93 33.97 -27.48
CA LYS A 6 -36.16 33.27 -26.43
C LYS A 6 -36.88 33.33 -25.08
N GLU A 7 -37.49 34.48 -24.79
CA GLU A 7 -38.27 34.72 -23.57
C GLU A 7 -39.51 33.81 -23.50
N ILE A 8 -40.29 33.74 -24.60
CA ILE A 8 -41.45 32.87 -24.74
C ILE A 8 -41.06 31.40 -24.51
N LEU A 9 -39.92 30.95 -25.04
CA LEU A 9 -39.45 29.58 -24.86
C LEU A 9 -38.96 29.28 -23.44
N GLN A 10 -38.58 30.30 -22.67
CA GLN A 10 -38.18 30.15 -21.26
C GLN A 10 -39.38 30.20 -20.31
N MET A 11 -40.47 30.88 -20.69
CA MET A 11 -41.68 30.98 -19.89
C MET A 11 -42.58 29.73 -20.02
N ASP A 12 -43.31 29.46 -18.95
CA ASP A 12 -44.39 28.45 -18.93
C ASP A 12 -45.71 29.09 -19.38
N LEU A 13 -46.05 28.93 -20.66
CA LEU A 13 -47.24 29.55 -21.26
C LEU A 13 -48.55 28.91 -20.73
N TYR A 14 -48.53 27.61 -20.46
CA TYR A 14 -49.67 26.87 -19.92
C TYR A 14 -49.90 27.25 -18.44
N GLY A 15 -48.84 27.28 -17.63
CA GLY A 15 -48.88 27.76 -16.26
C GLY A 15 -49.32 29.23 -16.14
N LEU A 16 -48.87 30.09 -17.07
CA LEU A 16 -49.29 31.49 -17.11
C LEU A 16 -50.80 31.64 -17.33
N LEU A 17 -51.40 30.79 -18.18
CA LEU A 17 -52.84 30.75 -18.39
C LEU A 17 -53.59 29.93 -17.32
N GLY A 18 -52.88 29.13 -16.53
CA GLY A 18 -53.44 28.26 -15.48
C GLY A 18 -54.21 27.08 -16.06
N ILE A 19 -53.73 26.54 -17.18
CA ILE A 19 -54.33 25.43 -17.91
C ILE A 19 -53.33 24.30 -18.06
N GLU A 20 -53.83 23.11 -18.37
CA GLU A 20 -52.99 21.94 -18.66
C GLU A 20 -52.45 21.99 -20.11
N ASP A 21 -51.35 21.27 -20.38
CA ASP A 21 -50.73 21.18 -21.70
C ASP A 21 -51.61 20.44 -22.75
N THR A 22 -52.60 19.69 -22.26
CA THR A 22 -53.64 19.00 -23.03
C THR A 22 -54.84 19.89 -23.39
N ALA A 23 -54.88 21.13 -22.91
CA ALA A 23 -56.02 22.02 -23.10
C ALA A 23 -56.30 22.34 -24.58
N THR A 24 -57.58 22.36 -24.94
CA THR A 24 -58.04 22.69 -26.29
C THR A 24 -57.94 24.20 -26.57
N THR A 25 -57.90 24.58 -27.85
CA THR A 25 -57.89 26.00 -28.27
C THR A 25 -59.06 26.81 -27.72
N LYS A 26 -60.23 26.16 -27.49
CA LYS A 26 -61.39 26.78 -26.85
C LYS A 26 -61.14 27.12 -25.38
N GLU A 27 -60.51 26.20 -24.65
CA GLU A 27 -60.14 26.38 -23.25
C GLU A 27 -59.05 27.43 -23.08
N ILE A 28 -58.03 27.41 -23.94
CA ILE A 28 -56.97 28.43 -24.00
C ILE A 28 -57.59 29.83 -24.15
N LYS A 29 -58.48 30.02 -25.12
CA LYS A 29 -59.18 31.31 -25.34
C LYS A 29 -60.08 31.70 -24.17
N LYS A 30 -60.71 30.73 -23.50
CA LYS A 30 -61.56 30.98 -22.33
C LYS A 30 -60.73 31.44 -21.12
N ALA A 31 -59.64 30.74 -20.83
CA ALA A 31 -58.72 31.06 -19.75
C ALA A 31 -58.06 32.43 -19.95
N TYR A 32 -57.63 32.73 -21.19
CA TYR A 32 -57.12 34.06 -21.54
C TYR A 32 -58.14 35.15 -21.23
N ARG A 33 -59.40 35.02 -21.68
CA ARG A 33 -60.43 36.04 -21.41
C ARG A 33 -60.64 36.27 -19.91
N GLN A 34 -60.66 35.22 -19.11
CA GLN A 34 -60.82 35.34 -17.66
C GLN A 34 -59.64 36.08 -17.02
N LYS A 35 -58.40 35.67 -17.33
CA LYS A 35 -57.20 36.32 -16.77
C LYS A 35 -56.98 37.74 -17.29
N ALA A 36 -57.27 37.97 -18.57
CA ALA A 36 -57.16 39.29 -19.19
C ALA A 36 -58.09 40.32 -18.53
N LEU A 37 -59.30 39.92 -18.11
CA LEU A 37 -60.22 40.79 -17.38
C LEU A 37 -59.69 41.15 -15.99
N THR A 38 -59.05 40.21 -15.31
CA THR A 38 -58.45 40.45 -13.98
C THR A 38 -57.22 41.34 -14.06
N CYS A 39 -56.38 41.15 -15.08
CA CYS A 39 -55.12 41.88 -15.27
C CYS A 39 -55.23 43.08 -16.22
N HIS A 40 -56.44 43.52 -16.57
CA HIS A 40 -56.61 44.62 -17.53
C HIS A 40 -56.00 45.92 -17.00
N PRO A 41 -55.18 46.65 -17.78
CA PRO A 41 -54.51 47.87 -17.32
C PRO A 41 -55.49 48.98 -16.94
N ASP A 42 -56.63 49.08 -17.62
CA ASP A 42 -57.71 50.05 -17.30
C ASP A 42 -58.35 49.83 -15.92
N LYS A 43 -58.45 48.56 -15.48
CA LYS A 43 -58.99 48.21 -14.15
C LYS A 43 -57.93 48.26 -13.05
N ASN A 44 -56.66 48.27 -13.42
CA ASN A 44 -55.51 48.26 -12.52
C ASN A 44 -54.50 49.35 -12.90
N PRO A 45 -54.91 50.64 -12.95
CA PRO A 45 -54.05 51.72 -13.44
C PRO A 45 -52.81 51.93 -12.56
N ASP A 46 -52.89 51.59 -11.27
CA ASP A 46 -51.80 51.77 -10.31
C ASP A 46 -50.81 50.60 -10.25
N ASN A 47 -51.06 49.51 -11.00
CA ASN A 47 -50.23 48.30 -10.96
C ASN A 47 -49.46 48.08 -12.27
N PRO A 48 -48.17 48.48 -12.36
CA PRO A 48 -47.37 48.26 -13.56
C PRO A 48 -47.18 46.77 -13.90
N LYS A 49 -47.27 45.86 -12.92
CA LYS A 49 -47.20 44.42 -13.16
C LYS A 49 -48.44 43.89 -13.88
N ALA A 50 -49.60 44.55 -13.75
CA ALA A 50 -50.81 44.13 -14.46
C ALA A 50 -50.64 44.29 -15.97
N ALA A 51 -50.02 45.40 -16.41
CA ALA A 51 -49.70 45.63 -17.81
C ALA A 51 -48.69 44.60 -18.37
N GLU A 52 -47.65 44.27 -17.60
CA GLU A 52 -46.66 43.25 -17.98
C GLU A 52 -47.30 41.86 -18.10
N LEU A 53 -48.08 41.45 -17.09
CA LEU A 53 -48.81 40.17 -17.11
C LEU A 53 -49.80 40.11 -18.27
N PHE A 54 -50.52 41.19 -18.55
CA PHE A 54 -51.43 41.26 -19.70
C PHE A 54 -50.68 41.08 -21.03
N HIS A 55 -49.49 41.68 -21.16
CA HIS A 55 -48.64 41.50 -22.33
C HIS A 55 -48.19 40.04 -22.47
N GLN A 56 -47.72 39.42 -21.39
CA GLN A 56 -47.31 38.01 -21.36
C GLN A 56 -48.48 37.08 -21.69
N LEU A 57 -49.69 37.33 -21.15
CA LEU A 57 -50.90 36.56 -21.45
C LEU A 57 -51.26 36.65 -22.93
N SER A 58 -51.06 37.82 -23.55
CA SER A 58 -51.36 38.03 -24.97
C SER A 58 -50.35 37.29 -25.86
N GLN A 59 -49.06 37.30 -25.49
CA GLN A 59 -48.04 36.49 -26.17
C GLN A 59 -48.33 34.98 -26.03
N ALA A 60 -48.72 34.52 -24.84
CA ALA A 60 -49.09 33.13 -24.62
C ALA A 60 -50.28 32.70 -25.48
N LEU A 61 -51.31 33.55 -25.60
CA LEU A 61 -52.44 33.29 -26.48
C LEU A 61 -52.01 33.18 -27.95
N GLU A 62 -51.17 34.11 -28.42
CA GLU A 62 -50.69 34.13 -29.81
C GLU A 62 -49.98 32.80 -30.16
N VAL A 63 -49.06 32.36 -29.29
CA VAL A 63 -48.28 31.14 -29.50
C VAL A 63 -49.13 29.87 -29.38
N LEU A 64 -50.06 29.82 -28.41
CA LEU A 64 -50.86 28.62 -28.16
C LEU A 64 -52.08 28.49 -29.10
N THR A 65 -52.46 29.56 -29.81
CA THR A 65 -53.55 29.52 -30.79
C THR A 65 -53.10 29.21 -32.21
N ASP A 66 -51.84 29.47 -32.56
CA ASP A 66 -51.23 28.97 -33.79
C ASP A 66 -50.75 27.51 -33.60
N ALA A 67 -51.28 26.61 -34.44
CA ALA A 67 -50.93 25.19 -34.42
C ALA A 67 -49.43 24.95 -34.67
N ALA A 68 -48.80 25.73 -35.54
CA ALA A 68 -47.38 25.58 -35.85
C ALA A 68 -46.50 26.05 -34.68
N ALA A 69 -46.79 27.23 -34.13
CA ALA A 69 -46.09 27.77 -32.97
C ALA A 69 -46.27 26.90 -31.72
N LYS A 70 -47.50 26.43 -31.44
CA LYS A 70 -47.78 25.50 -30.33
C LYS A 70 -46.96 24.21 -30.46
N ALA A 71 -46.95 23.60 -31.64
CA ALA A 71 -46.19 22.37 -31.87
C ALA A 71 -44.67 22.57 -31.70
N ALA A 72 -44.14 23.73 -32.08
CA ALA A 72 -42.73 24.07 -31.87
C ALA A 72 -42.41 24.28 -30.37
N TYR A 73 -43.28 24.98 -29.65
CA TYR A 73 -43.16 25.19 -28.21
C TYR A 73 -43.21 23.84 -27.45
N ASP A 74 -44.21 23.01 -27.74
CA ASP A 74 -44.39 21.70 -27.11
C ASP A 74 -43.17 20.79 -27.33
N LYS A 75 -42.59 20.78 -28.54
CA LYS A 75 -41.34 20.05 -28.84
C LYS A 75 -40.17 20.51 -27.99
N ILE A 76 -40.02 21.83 -27.79
CA ILE A 76 -38.91 22.39 -27.01
C ILE A 76 -39.10 22.07 -25.52
N CYS A 77 -40.33 22.18 -25.00
CA CYS A 77 -40.65 21.80 -23.63
C CYS A 77 -40.38 20.31 -23.38
N ALA A 78 -40.81 19.44 -24.30
CA ALA A 78 -40.51 18.00 -24.24
C ALA A 78 -39.00 17.73 -24.26
N ALA A 79 -38.26 18.38 -25.18
CA ALA A 79 -36.80 18.23 -25.26
C ALA A 79 -36.09 18.70 -23.99
N LYS A 80 -36.52 19.82 -23.39
CA LYS A 80 -35.99 20.30 -22.11
C LYS A 80 -36.23 19.29 -20.99
N LYS A 81 -37.46 18.78 -20.85
CA LYS A 81 -37.80 17.76 -19.84
C LYS A 81 -36.97 16.49 -20.00
N GLN A 82 -36.80 16.02 -21.23
CA GLN A 82 -35.95 14.86 -21.53
C GLN A 82 -34.46 15.12 -21.21
N ALA A 83 -33.95 16.31 -21.54
CA ALA A 83 -32.58 16.70 -21.24
C ALA A 83 -32.33 16.79 -19.72
N GLU A 84 -33.27 17.38 -18.98
CA GLU A 84 -33.23 17.46 -17.52
C GLU A 84 -33.26 16.07 -16.90
N GLU A 85 -34.13 15.17 -17.36
CA GLU A 85 -34.18 13.79 -16.86
C GLU A 85 -32.88 13.04 -17.16
N ARG A 86 -32.29 13.21 -18.35
CA ARG A 86 -30.99 12.63 -18.68
C ARG A 86 -29.89 13.17 -17.76
N ASN A 87 -29.84 14.47 -17.54
CA ASN A 87 -28.86 15.08 -16.63
C ASN A 87 -29.04 14.57 -15.20
N ARG A 88 -30.28 14.52 -14.70
CA ARG A 88 -30.60 13.95 -13.38
C ARG A 88 -30.08 12.52 -13.24
N LYS A 89 -30.35 11.66 -14.23
CA LYS A 89 -29.84 10.28 -14.24
C LYS A 89 -28.32 10.21 -14.28
N LEU A 90 -27.65 11.12 -14.99
CA LEU A 90 -26.19 11.20 -15.02
C LEU A 90 -25.64 11.66 -13.66
N ASP A 91 -26.29 12.62 -13.01
CA ASP A 91 -25.86 13.15 -11.72
C ASP A 91 -26.08 12.12 -10.59
N ASP A 92 -27.18 11.35 -10.63
CA ASP A 92 -27.39 10.22 -9.72
C ASP A 92 -26.27 9.17 -9.86
N LYS A 93 -25.90 8.84 -11.10
CA LYS A 93 -24.79 7.91 -11.37
C LYS A 93 -23.45 8.47 -10.88
N ARG A 94 -23.15 9.74 -11.16
CA ARG A 94 -21.94 10.40 -10.69
C ARG A 94 -21.85 10.42 -9.18
N LYS A 95 -22.95 10.73 -8.49
CA LYS A 95 -23.03 10.71 -7.03
C LYS A 95 -22.77 9.31 -6.47
N LYS A 96 -23.36 8.27 -7.07
CA LYS A 96 -23.13 6.88 -6.66
C LYS A 96 -21.66 6.47 -6.83
N ILE A 97 -21.04 6.80 -7.97
CA ILE A 97 -19.63 6.51 -8.23
C ILE A 97 -18.75 7.24 -7.22
N LYS A 98 -19.02 8.52 -6.96
CA LYS A 98 -18.27 9.32 -5.98
C LYS A 98 -18.32 8.69 -4.59
N LEU A 99 -19.51 8.30 -4.12
CA LEU A 99 -19.68 7.66 -2.82
C LEU A 99 -18.97 6.30 -2.72
N ASP A 100 -19.00 5.50 -3.79
CA ASP A 100 -18.27 4.21 -3.85
C ASP A 100 -16.75 4.41 -3.80
N LEU A 101 -16.24 5.40 -4.54
CA LEU A 101 -14.82 5.76 -4.52
C LEU A 101 -14.38 6.25 -3.14
N GLU A 102 -15.10 7.20 -2.54
CA GLU A 102 -14.79 7.73 -1.20
C GLU A 102 -14.84 6.63 -0.13
N ALA A 103 -15.76 5.67 -0.25
CA ALA A 103 -15.83 4.54 0.68
C ALA A 103 -14.61 3.62 0.55
N ARG A 104 -14.17 3.32 -0.67
CA ARG A 104 -12.96 2.50 -0.90
C ARG A 104 -11.70 3.22 -0.45
N GLU A 105 -11.58 4.51 -0.73
CA GLU A 105 -10.44 5.33 -0.28
C GLU A 105 -10.35 5.35 1.24
N ARG A 106 -11.48 5.58 1.94
CA ARG A 106 -11.51 5.53 3.41
C ARG A 106 -11.11 4.17 3.96
N GLN A 107 -11.58 3.08 3.33
CA GLN A 107 -11.19 1.72 3.73
C GLN A 107 -9.69 1.49 3.55
N ALA A 108 -9.14 1.87 2.39
CA ALA A 108 -7.71 1.77 2.14
C ALA A 108 -6.89 2.62 3.12
N GLU A 109 -7.30 3.86 3.39
CA GLU A 109 -6.67 4.74 4.37
C GLU A 109 -6.69 4.13 5.77
N SER A 110 -7.81 3.53 6.19
CA SER A 110 -7.89 2.86 7.50
C SER A 110 -6.94 1.66 7.59
N GLN A 111 -6.84 0.84 6.54
CA GLN A 111 -5.91 -0.28 6.49
C GLN A 111 -4.45 0.19 6.54
N ILE A 112 -4.11 1.24 5.79
CA ILE A 112 -2.78 1.84 5.82
C ILE A 112 -2.48 2.37 7.22
N GLN A 113 -3.42 3.07 7.86
CA GLN A 113 -3.23 3.56 9.23
C GLN A 113 -3.01 2.41 10.23
N GLU A 114 -3.80 1.34 10.14
CA GLU A 114 -3.61 0.15 10.96
C GLU A 114 -2.23 -0.49 10.72
N GLU A 115 -1.82 -0.65 9.47
CA GLU A 115 -0.51 -1.21 9.11
C GLU A 115 0.65 -0.34 9.64
N VAL A 116 0.53 0.98 9.55
CA VAL A 116 1.50 1.93 10.11
C VAL A 116 1.58 1.81 11.63
N GLN A 117 0.44 1.70 12.32
CA GLN A 117 0.43 1.50 13.78
C GLN A 117 1.07 0.18 14.16
N ILE A 118 0.72 -0.91 13.47
CA ILE A 118 1.31 -2.24 13.68
C ILE A 118 2.83 -2.16 13.49
N THR A 119 3.28 -1.59 12.37
CA THR A 119 4.71 -1.44 12.06
C THR A 119 5.43 -0.67 13.16
N ARG A 120 4.87 0.46 13.61
CA ARG A 120 5.43 1.26 14.71
C ARG A 120 5.54 0.46 16.01
N THR A 121 4.50 -0.30 16.38
CA THR A 121 4.54 -1.13 17.59
C THR A 121 5.59 -2.23 17.50
N LEU A 122 5.72 -2.88 16.33
CA LEU A 122 6.75 -3.90 16.11
C LEU A 122 8.16 -3.31 16.15
N GLU A 123 8.37 -2.13 15.57
CA GLU A 123 9.67 -1.43 15.62
C GLU A 123 10.08 -1.11 17.06
N GLN A 124 9.14 -0.64 17.89
CA GLN A 124 9.38 -0.39 19.31
C GLN A 124 9.77 -1.67 20.05
N GLU A 125 9.08 -2.78 19.79
CA GLU A 125 9.38 -4.05 20.43
C GLU A 125 10.74 -4.62 19.98
N ILE A 126 11.07 -4.50 18.69
CA ILE A 126 12.39 -4.88 18.17
C ILE A 126 13.50 -4.04 18.83
N ALA A 127 13.29 -2.72 18.96
CA ALA A 127 14.25 -1.84 19.61
C ALA A 127 14.48 -2.23 21.07
N ARG A 128 13.40 -2.50 21.79
CA ARG A 128 13.46 -2.97 23.18
C ARG A 128 14.23 -4.29 23.30
N LEU A 129 13.89 -5.30 22.52
CA LEU A 129 14.58 -6.60 22.53
C LEU A 129 16.06 -6.49 22.17
N ARG A 130 16.40 -5.60 21.22
CA ARG A 130 17.80 -5.32 20.88
C ARG A 130 18.56 -4.69 22.03
N GLU A 131 17.95 -3.75 22.74
CA GLU A 131 18.57 -3.11 23.90
C GLU A 131 18.75 -4.11 25.05
N GLU A 132 17.73 -4.92 25.35
CA GLU A 132 17.81 -6.00 26.35
C GLU A 132 18.92 -7.00 26.00
N GLY A 133 19.01 -7.43 24.74
CA GLY A 133 20.08 -8.30 24.25
C GLY A 133 21.47 -7.65 24.32
N SER A 134 21.59 -6.36 24.03
CA SER A 134 22.86 -5.61 24.12
C SER A 134 23.36 -5.53 25.57
N ARG A 135 22.46 -5.26 26.52
CA ARG A 135 22.79 -5.19 27.94
C ARG A 135 23.32 -6.53 28.48
N GLN A 136 22.65 -7.63 28.13
CA GLN A 136 23.08 -8.97 28.53
C GLN A 136 24.50 -9.29 28.01
N LEU A 137 24.77 -8.98 26.73
CA LEU A 137 26.08 -9.21 26.15
C LEU A 137 27.17 -8.36 26.81
N GLU A 138 26.88 -7.10 27.13
CA GLU A 138 27.81 -6.21 27.85
C GLU A 138 28.12 -6.72 29.25
N GLU A 139 27.09 -7.20 29.98
CA GLU A 139 27.25 -7.81 31.30
C GLU A 139 28.12 -9.07 31.23
N GLU A 140 27.84 -9.98 30.29
CA GLU A 140 28.66 -11.18 30.07
C GLU A 140 30.11 -10.82 29.73
N GLN A 141 30.33 -9.87 28.80
CA GLN A 141 31.68 -9.41 28.46
C GLN A 141 32.41 -8.82 29.66
N ARG A 142 31.71 -8.09 30.53
CA ARG A 142 32.29 -7.51 31.73
C ARG A 142 32.74 -8.58 32.70
N LEU A 143 31.90 -9.58 32.97
CA LEU A 143 32.24 -10.71 33.83
C LEU A 143 33.44 -11.49 33.29
N ILE A 144 33.45 -11.78 31.98
CA ILE A 144 34.56 -12.46 31.31
C ILE A 144 35.86 -11.65 31.47
N ARG A 145 35.83 -10.33 31.23
CA ARG A 145 37.00 -9.45 31.38
C ARG A 145 37.51 -9.45 32.82
N GLU A 146 36.63 -9.37 33.80
CA GLU A 146 37.00 -9.41 35.22
C GLU A 146 37.63 -10.75 35.61
N GLN A 147 37.10 -11.86 35.10
CA GLN A 147 37.66 -13.19 35.34
C GLN A 147 39.05 -13.35 34.74
N ILE A 148 39.27 -12.88 33.51
CA ILE A 148 40.60 -12.84 32.87
C ILE A 148 41.56 -11.98 33.69
N GLN A 149 41.12 -10.82 34.18
CA GLN A 149 41.96 -9.92 34.96
C GLN A 149 42.39 -10.56 36.29
N ARG A 150 41.44 -11.17 37.03
CA ARG A 150 41.74 -11.89 38.28
C ARG A 150 42.68 -13.07 38.05
N GLU A 151 42.46 -13.85 36.99
CA GLU A 151 43.35 -14.96 36.65
C GLU A 151 44.76 -14.46 36.32
N ARG A 152 44.88 -13.36 35.58
CA ARG A 152 46.16 -12.75 35.22
C ARG A 152 46.90 -12.18 36.43
N GLU A 153 46.20 -11.56 37.37
CA GLU A 153 46.75 -11.05 38.64
C GLU A 153 47.21 -12.20 39.56
N ALA A 154 46.42 -13.27 39.66
CA ALA A 154 46.81 -14.48 40.40
C ALA A 154 48.07 -15.12 39.78
N GLN A 155 48.14 -15.22 38.45
CA GLN A 155 49.33 -15.71 37.75
C GLN A 155 50.56 -14.82 37.99
N GLN A 156 50.41 -13.48 38.04
CA GLN A 156 51.50 -12.56 38.36
C GLN A 156 51.99 -12.70 39.82
N GLN A 157 51.09 -12.89 40.78
CA GLN A 157 51.45 -13.11 42.18
C GLN A 157 52.15 -14.46 42.39
N THR A 158 51.74 -15.52 41.68
CA THR A 158 52.45 -16.81 41.70
C THR A 158 53.72 -16.83 40.83
N GLY A 159 53.90 -15.85 39.95
CA GLY A 159 55.03 -15.76 39.01
C GLY A 159 56.30 -15.11 39.57
N GLY A 160 56.30 -14.71 40.85
CA GLY A 160 57.42 -14.03 41.50
C GLY A 160 58.52 -14.93 42.10
N PHE A 161 58.35 -16.25 42.10
CA PHE A 161 59.34 -17.20 42.62
C PHE A 161 59.50 -18.43 41.70
N ALA A 162 60.10 -18.23 40.52
CA ALA A 162 60.71 -19.34 39.78
C ALA A 162 61.98 -18.86 39.07
N HIS A 163 63.10 -19.27 39.68
CA HIS A 163 64.47 -19.09 39.29
C HIS A 163 64.78 -19.72 37.91
N ARG A 164 65.50 -18.95 37.08
CA ARG A 164 66.59 -19.37 36.18
C ARG A 164 66.90 -20.89 36.21
N TYR A 165 66.40 -21.68 35.25
CA TYR A 165 67.07 -22.80 34.53
C TYR A 165 66.07 -23.65 33.73
N SER A 166 66.47 -23.97 32.49
CA SER A 166 66.04 -25.07 31.61
C SER A 166 64.60 -25.15 31.06
N GLY A 167 64.56 -25.38 29.75
CA GLY A 167 63.37 -25.49 28.92
C GLY A 167 62.46 -26.68 29.26
N GLY A 168 61.19 -26.52 28.91
CA GLY A 168 60.16 -27.52 29.10
C GLY A 168 58.78 -26.89 28.93
N GLU A 169 58.29 -26.90 27.70
CA GLU A 169 56.89 -26.89 27.26
C GLU A 169 55.86 -26.09 28.09
N ARG A 170 55.63 -24.86 27.64
CA ARG A 170 54.47 -24.05 28.00
C ARG A 170 53.21 -24.69 27.40
N CYS A 171 52.50 -25.51 28.18
CA CYS A 171 51.24 -26.13 27.77
C CYS A 171 50.12 -25.08 27.75
N SER A 172 49.98 -24.35 26.64
CA SER A 172 48.83 -23.48 26.38
C SER A 172 47.56 -24.31 26.19
N LYS A 173 46.65 -24.27 27.17
CA LYS A 173 45.24 -24.64 26.99
C LYS A 173 44.50 -23.58 26.17
N ASN A 174 44.98 -23.33 24.96
CA ASN A 174 44.13 -22.82 23.90
C ASN A 174 43.76 -24.06 23.10
N ASN A 175 42.59 -24.66 23.37
CA ASN A 175 42.00 -25.65 22.46
C ASN A 175 41.52 -24.92 21.19
N VAL A 176 42.46 -24.35 20.44
CA VAL A 176 42.28 -24.01 19.04
C VAL A 176 42.37 -25.33 18.32
N THR A 177 41.24 -26.02 18.25
CA THR A 177 41.09 -27.17 17.37
C THR A 177 41.24 -26.68 15.93
N PRO A 178 42.21 -27.20 15.16
CA PRO A 178 42.41 -26.78 13.78
C PRO A 178 41.17 -27.07 12.94
N LYS A 179 40.61 -26.02 12.33
CA LYS A 179 39.46 -26.10 11.43
C LYS A 179 39.94 -25.99 9.99
N LEU A 180 39.64 -27.01 9.19
CA LEU A 180 39.95 -27.09 7.78
C LEU A 180 38.67 -26.91 6.96
N LYS A 181 38.67 -25.96 6.02
CA LYS A 181 37.58 -25.77 5.09
C LYS A 181 37.83 -26.57 3.81
N LEU A 182 36.94 -27.51 3.52
CA LEU A 182 36.96 -28.31 2.31
C LEU A 182 36.02 -27.73 1.26
N LYS A 183 36.44 -27.83 -0.01
CA LYS A 183 35.64 -27.43 -1.16
C LYS A 183 35.86 -28.41 -2.30
N TRP A 184 34.78 -28.91 -2.88
CA TRP A 184 34.80 -29.82 -4.03
C TRP A 184 33.81 -29.36 -5.11
N LYS A 185 33.97 -29.91 -6.32
CA LYS A 185 33.08 -29.61 -7.45
C LYS A 185 31.77 -30.39 -7.28
N CYS A 186 30.65 -29.67 -7.35
CA CYS A 186 29.30 -30.23 -7.33
C CYS A 186 28.56 -29.76 -8.60
N LYS A 187 27.81 -30.65 -9.25
CA LYS A 187 26.95 -30.27 -10.39
C LYS A 187 25.71 -29.51 -9.90
N LYS A 188 25.15 -28.64 -10.75
CA LYS A 188 24.09 -27.68 -10.37
C LYS A 188 22.79 -28.36 -9.93
N ASP A 189 22.48 -29.51 -10.52
CA ASP A 189 21.26 -30.30 -10.27
C ASP A 189 21.48 -31.52 -9.36
N ASP A 190 22.58 -31.52 -8.60
CA ASP A 190 22.91 -32.65 -7.72
C ASP A 190 22.32 -32.44 -6.31
N GLU A 191 21.36 -33.28 -5.93
CA GLU A 191 20.76 -33.29 -4.58
C GLU A 191 21.70 -33.92 -3.54
N THR A 192 22.69 -34.70 -3.97
CA THR A 192 23.58 -35.45 -3.08
C THR A 192 24.83 -34.67 -2.65
N ASN A 193 24.84 -33.36 -2.86
CA ASN A 193 25.97 -32.48 -2.55
C ASN A 193 27.31 -32.94 -3.16
N GLY A 194 27.24 -33.53 -4.36
CA GLY A 194 28.40 -34.09 -5.07
C GLY A 194 28.87 -35.45 -4.53
N GLY A 195 28.01 -36.19 -3.85
CA GLY A 195 28.27 -37.55 -3.34
C GLY A 195 29.01 -37.64 -2.00
N TYR A 196 29.36 -36.50 -1.38
CA TYR A 196 30.09 -36.47 -0.10
C TYR A 196 29.16 -36.15 1.07
N SER A 197 28.74 -37.20 1.77
CA SER A 197 27.99 -37.10 3.03
C SER A 197 28.92 -36.84 4.23
N GLN A 198 28.34 -36.35 5.33
CA GLN A 198 29.07 -36.13 6.59
C GLN A 198 29.81 -37.39 7.05
N GLU A 199 29.16 -38.55 7.00
CA GLU A 199 29.74 -39.84 7.40
C GLU A 199 30.90 -40.28 6.48
N MET A 200 30.75 -40.05 5.17
CA MET A 200 31.78 -40.40 4.19
C MET A 200 33.03 -39.53 4.36
N LEU A 201 32.85 -38.22 4.59
CA LEU A 201 33.94 -37.29 4.87
C LEU A 201 34.64 -37.63 6.19
N PHE A 202 33.88 -38.00 7.22
CA PHE A 202 34.44 -38.44 8.49
C PHE A 202 35.33 -39.68 8.31
N LYS A 203 34.86 -40.68 7.55
CA LYS A 203 35.62 -41.91 7.26
C LYS A 203 36.85 -41.68 6.37
N LEU A 204 36.74 -40.80 5.37
CA LEU A 204 37.83 -40.49 4.45
C LEU A 204 38.95 -39.72 5.14
N LEU A 205 38.59 -38.72 5.96
CA LEU A 205 39.53 -37.84 6.64
C LEU A 205 40.12 -38.48 7.90
N GLY A 206 39.44 -39.46 8.48
CA GLY A 206 39.97 -40.29 9.57
C GLY A 206 41.29 -41.01 9.22
N LYS A 207 41.58 -41.23 7.93
CA LYS A 207 42.87 -41.79 7.49
C LYS A 207 44.06 -40.83 7.69
N TYR A 208 43.80 -39.53 7.78
CA TYR A 208 44.81 -38.48 7.89
C TYR A 208 44.97 -37.96 9.33
N GLY A 209 44.05 -38.31 10.22
CA GLY A 209 44.13 -38.07 11.66
C GLY A 209 42.76 -38.10 12.34
N GLU A 210 42.77 -37.90 13.65
CA GLU A 210 41.55 -37.91 14.46
C GLU A 210 40.66 -36.68 14.17
N VAL A 211 39.45 -36.95 13.69
CA VAL A 211 38.44 -35.95 13.33
C VAL A 211 37.48 -35.79 14.50
N LEU A 212 37.35 -34.56 15.01
CA LEU A 212 36.45 -34.23 16.12
C LEU A 212 35.05 -33.89 15.62
N ASN A 213 34.94 -33.14 14.51
CA ASN A 213 33.65 -32.72 13.98
C ASN A 213 33.71 -32.49 12.46
N VAL A 214 32.61 -32.78 11.77
CA VAL A 214 32.43 -32.52 10.33
C VAL A 214 31.08 -31.85 10.14
N MET A 215 31.09 -30.60 9.67
CA MET A 215 29.88 -29.87 9.31
C MET A 215 29.82 -29.63 7.81
N VAL A 216 28.85 -30.25 7.14
CA VAL A 216 28.57 -30.02 5.71
C VAL A 216 27.63 -28.82 5.57
N SER A 217 27.95 -27.88 4.68
CA SER A 217 27.14 -26.67 4.53
C SER A 217 25.84 -26.96 3.76
N SER A 218 24.70 -26.77 4.41
CA SER A 218 23.38 -26.81 3.77
C SER A 218 23.11 -25.60 2.85
N LYS A 219 23.80 -24.48 3.08
CA LYS A 219 23.63 -23.21 2.32
C LYS A 219 24.50 -23.12 1.06
N LYS A 220 25.66 -23.79 1.03
CA LYS A 220 26.59 -23.78 -0.11
C LYS A 220 26.98 -25.22 -0.47
N LYS A 221 26.39 -25.73 -1.54
CA LYS A 221 26.70 -27.08 -2.05
C LYS A 221 28.20 -27.18 -2.40
N GLY A 222 28.82 -28.31 -2.06
CA GLY A 222 30.24 -28.57 -2.30
C GLY A 222 31.22 -28.01 -1.27
N SER A 223 30.78 -27.73 -0.02
CA SER A 223 31.67 -27.25 1.05
C SER A 223 31.37 -27.87 2.41
N ALA A 224 32.43 -28.17 3.17
CA ALA A 224 32.36 -28.60 4.57
C ALA A 224 33.46 -27.92 5.39
N VAL A 225 33.23 -27.82 6.71
CA VAL A 225 34.25 -27.44 7.69
C VAL A 225 34.49 -28.65 8.58
N VAL A 226 35.76 -29.02 8.72
CA VAL A 226 36.20 -30.18 9.49
C VAL A 226 37.13 -29.73 10.60
N GLU A 227 36.88 -30.23 11.79
CA GLU A 227 37.65 -29.93 12.99
C GLU A 227 38.48 -31.16 13.35
N PHE A 228 39.80 -31.00 13.45
CA PHE A 228 40.72 -32.08 13.80
C PHE A 228 41.23 -31.92 15.22
N ALA A 229 41.58 -33.03 15.87
CA ALA A 229 42.20 -33.01 17.18
C ALA A 229 43.63 -32.44 17.14
N ASN A 230 44.36 -32.66 16.03
CA ASN A 230 45.78 -32.33 15.92
C ASN A 230 46.11 -31.52 14.65
N LEU A 231 47.00 -30.53 14.78
CA LEU A 231 47.43 -29.63 13.70
C LEU A 231 48.11 -30.36 12.54
N ARG A 232 48.85 -31.45 12.85
CA ARG A 232 49.57 -32.26 11.87
C ARG A 232 48.64 -32.93 10.86
N ALA A 233 47.45 -33.35 11.31
CA ALA A 233 46.43 -33.96 10.45
C ALA A 233 45.82 -32.94 9.46
N ALA A 234 45.56 -31.72 9.93
CA ALA A 234 45.00 -30.65 9.10
C ALA A 234 45.99 -30.17 8.00
N VAL A 235 47.28 -30.13 8.30
CA VAL A 235 48.33 -29.71 7.36
C VAL A 235 48.57 -30.75 6.26
N SER A 236 48.54 -32.05 6.58
CA SER A 236 48.72 -33.13 5.60
C SER A 236 47.67 -33.11 4.48
N ILE A 237 46.45 -32.65 4.76
CA ILE A 237 45.38 -32.52 3.76
C ILE A 237 45.54 -31.23 2.94
N HIS A 238 46.00 -30.14 3.56
CA HIS A 238 46.20 -28.87 2.86
C HIS A 238 47.28 -28.95 1.76
N VAL A 239 48.32 -29.75 1.97
CA VAL A 239 49.44 -29.93 1.02
C VAL A 239 49.02 -30.70 -0.25
N LEU A 240 47.96 -31.51 -0.21
CA LEU A 240 47.48 -32.30 -1.35
C LEU A 240 46.48 -31.57 -2.27
N HIS A 241 46.11 -30.32 -1.96
CA HIS A 241 45.14 -29.54 -2.73
C HIS A 241 45.65 -28.20 -3.25
N ARG A 242 46.97 -27.99 -3.28
CA ARG A 242 47.57 -26.90 -4.06
C ARG A 242 47.52 -27.31 -5.54
N PRO A 243 46.81 -26.58 -6.43
CA PRO A 243 46.97 -26.82 -7.86
C PRO A 243 48.43 -26.52 -8.24
N PRO A 244 49.09 -27.34 -9.08
CA PRO A 244 50.38 -26.98 -9.62
C PRO A 244 50.26 -25.65 -10.38
N SER A 245 51.26 -24.79 -10.19
CA SER A 245 51.42 -23.51 -10.88
C SER A 245 51.38 -23.63 -12.39
#